data_AF-A0A7V2N3T2-F1
#
_entry.id   AF-A0A7V2N3T2-F1
#
_cell.length_a   1.000
_cell.length_b   1.000
_cell.length_c   1.000
_cell.angle_alpha   90.00
_cell.angle_beta   90.00
_cell.angle_gamma   90.00
#
_symmetry.space_group_name_H-M   'P 1'
#
loop_
_entity.id
_entity.type
_entity.pdbx_description
1 polymer ?
#
loop_
_entity_poly.entity_id
_entity_poly.type
_entity_poly.pdbx_seq_one_letter_code
_entity_poly.pdbx_strand_id
1 'polypeptide(L)' 'ERWTANVCFGGKDMHTLFITASRGLYAIRMRVTGVR' A
#
# COMPACT_ATOMS: atom_id res chain seq x y z
N GLU A 1 -3.61 8.64 18.60
CA GLU A 1 -3.41 7.43 17.75
C GLU A 1 -2.06 7.55 17.05
N ARG A 2 -1.29 6.47 16.88
CA ARG A 2 0.05 6.58 16.24
C ARG A 2 -0.13 7.01 14.77
N TRP A 3 0.18 8.28 14.49
CA TRP A 3 0.00 8.95 13.20
C TRP A 3 0.96 8.46 12.09
N THR A 4 1.74 7.41 12.35
CA THR A 4 2.65 6.85 11.37
C THR A 4 1.89 5.91 10.44
N ALA A 5 1.81 6.30 9.17
CA ALA A 5 1.35 5.45 8.09
C ALA A 5 2.44 5.37 7.01
N ASN A 6 2.67 4.17 6.48
CA ASN A 6 3.53 3.95 5.33
C ASN A 6 2.68 3.40 4.19
N VAL A 7 3.06 3.76 2.96
CA VAL A 7 2.42 3.26 1.75
C VAL A 7 3.47 2.89 0.71
N CYS A 8 3.22 1.82 -0.02
CA CYS A 8 4.02 1.45 -1.18
C CYS A 8 3.18 0.70 -2.22
N PHE A 9 3.52 0.89 -3.49
CA PHE A 9 3.02 0.02 -4.54
C PHE A 9 3.86 -1.27 -4.57
N GLY A 10 3.20 -2.39 -4.84
CA GLY A 10 3.82 -3.70 -4.90
C GLY A 10 2.90 -4.74 -5.53
N GLY A 11 3.18 -6.01 -5.24
CA GLY A 11 2.54 -7.15 -5.90
C GLY A 11 3.20 -7.50 -7.23
N LYS A 12 2.81 -8.63 -7.82
CA LYS A 12 3.46 -9.19 -9.02
C LYS A 12 3.52 -8.21 -10.21
N ASP A 13 2.54 -7.32 -10.30
CA ASP A 13 2.35 -6.37 -11.40
C ASP A 13 2.38 -4.90 -10.93
N MET A 14 2.81 -4.62 -9.70
CA MET A 14 2.86 -3.26 -9.12
C MET A 14 1.50 -2.52 -9.08
N HIS A 15 0.38 -3.23 -9.17
CA HIS A 15 -0.96 -2.65 -9.10
C HIS A 15 -1.61 -2.72 -7.71
N THR A 16 -0.90 -3.17 -6.68
CA THR A 16 -1.44 -3.22 -5.31
C THR A 16 -0.80 -2.13 -4.46
N LEU A 17 -1.60 -1.27 -3.85
CA LEU A 17 -1.15 -0.35 -2.81
C LEU A 17 -1.25 -1.03 -1.44
N PHE A 18 -0.12 -1.18 -0.77
CA PHE A 18 -0.06 -1.64 0.61
C PHE A 18 -0.03 -0.43 1.54
N ILE A 19 -0.82 -0.49 2.62
CA ILE A 19 -0.92 0.57 3.62
C ILE A 19 -0.77 -0.07 4.99
N THR A 20 0.25 0.34 5.75
CA THR A 20 0.35 0.01 7.17
C THR A 20 -0.12 1.20 7.99
N ALA A 21 -1.18 1.04 8.77
CA ALA A 21 -1.73 2.10 9.61
C ALA A 21 -2.04 1.54 11.02
N SER A 22 -1.37 2.10 12.03
CA SER A 22 -1.44 1.62 13.41
C SER A 22 -1.12 0.12 13.56
N ARG A 23 -2.13 -0.75 13.72
CA ARG A 23 -1.96 -2.21 13.85
C ARG A 23 -2.48 -2.99 12.63
N GLY A 24 -2.99 -2.28 11.63
CA GLY A 24 -3.59 -2.88 10.44
C GLY A 24 -2.66 -2.82 9.24
N LEU A 25 -2.74 -3.86 8.41
CA LEU A 25 -2.22 -3.88 7.04
C LEU A 25 -3.41 -3.97 6.08
N TYR A 26 -3.46 -3.02 5.16
CA TYR A 26 -4.47 -3.00 4.09
C TYR A 26 -3.77 -3.19 2.75
N ALA A 27 -4.45 -3.89 1.84
CA ALA A 27 -4.00 -4.09 0.48
C ALA A 27 -5.15 -3.75 -0.48
N ILE A 28 -4.95 -2.77 -1.35
CA ILE A 28 -5.98 -2.27 -2.27
C ILE A 28 -5.47 -2.42 -3.70
N ARG A 29 -6.28 -3.04 -4.55
CA ARG A 29 -6.00 -3.15 -5.98
C ARG A 29 -6.29 -1.81 -6.66
N MET A 30 -5.27 -1.24 -7.30
CA MET A 30 -5.33 0.05 -7.97
C MET A 30 -5.43 -0.09 -9.48
N ARG A 31 -6.12 0.87 -10.12
CA ARG A 31 -6.20 0.98 -11.59
C ARG A 31 -4.91 1.53 -12.22
N VAL A 32 -4.03 2.10 -11.40
CA VAL A 32 -2.73 2.65 -11.81
C VAL A 32 -1.60 1.73 -11.35
N THR A 33 -0.47 1.79 -12.04
CA THR A 33 0.74 1.00 -11.73
C THR A 33 1.73 1.82 -10.93
N GLY A 34 2.33 1.23 -9.90
CA GLY A 34 3.45 1.83 -9.17
C GLY A 34 4.72 1.95 -10.01
N VAL A 35 5.53 2.96 -9.70
CA VAL A 35 6.86 3.15 -10.30
C VAL A 35 7.88 2.18 -9.70
N ARG A 36 8.94 1.85 -10.45
CA ARG A 36 10.11 1.11 -9.96
C ARG A 36 11.24 2.06 -9.60
#